data_AF-A0A261XUU6-F1
#
_entry.id   AF-A0A261XUU6-F1
#
_cell.length_a   1.000
_cell.length_b   1.000
_cell.length_c   1.000
_cell.angle_alpha   90.00
_cell.angle_beta   90.00
_cell.angle_gamma   90.00
#
_symmetry.space_group_name_H-M   'P 1'
#
loop_
_entity.id
_entity.type
_entity.pdbx_description
1 polymer ?
#
loop_
_entity_poly.entity_id
_entity_poly.type
_entity_poly.pdbx_seq_one_letter_code
_entity_poly.pdbx_strand_id
1 'polypeptide(L)'
;MVKVYIIIYSMYGHVYRLAQELKKGMDTTGVEATIYQVPETLPQEVLEKMHAAEKPDLPTITTDLLPEADGIVFGFPTRFGIVPAQIKSFLDGTGHLWAKGALMGKPAASFFSTASQHGGQETTAYTLMPYLAHLGMLYVPFGYANSHMFTNEEVVGGSPWGGATMANGDGSRQPSEKELEILRNQGKLDISMPFLRQHRLTMVYSAASGAAPTTTESTTAKDASANGAQPSTTGAGATDAAGPAGGAGSAGAGGAAAAAATTNNTSASSATPASTQAAPKSTTTASNTHQQPKKKASRFFCCGSANDLD
;
A
#
# COMPACT_ATOMS: atom_id res chain seq x y z
N MET A 1 -1.23 13.37 22.89
CA MET A 1 -0.23 12.45 22.30
C MET A 1 -0.47 12.44 20.80
N VAL A 2 0.56 12.21 19.99
CA VAL A 2 0.37 12.08 18.53
C VAL A 2 -0.37 10.78 18.25
N LYS A 3 -1.47 10.83 17.50
CA LYS A 3 -2.31 9.66 17.18
C LYS A 3 -2.02 9.15 15.78
N VAL A 4 -1.73 7.86 15.64
CA VAL A 4 -1.45 7.24 14.36
C VAL A 4 -2.35 6.04 14.15
N TYR A 5 -3.04 6.02 13.01
CA TYR A 5 -3.89 4.89 12.64
C TYR A 5 -3.16 3.99 11.65
N ILE A 6 -3.02 2.73 12.01
CA ILE A 6 -2.50 1.67 11.13
C ILE A 6 -3.71 0.96 10.54
N ILE A 7 -4.10 1.35 9.33
CA ILE A 7 -5.29 0.86 8.64
C ILE A 7 -4.89 -0.29 7.73
N ILE A 8 -5.42 -1.47 7.98
CA ILE A 8 -5.02 -2.67 7.25
C ILE A 8 -6.17 -3.38 6.55
N TYR A 9 -5.80 -4.08 5.49
CA TYR A 9 -6.54 -5.25 4.99
C TYR A 9 -5.62 -6.46 5.05
N SER A 10 -6.09 -7.59 5.58
CA SER A 10 -5.30 -8.82 5.69
C SER A 10 -6.19 -10.06 5.57
N MET A 11 -6.08 -10.78 4.45
CA MET A 11 -6.87 -11.99 4.21
C MET A 11 -6.25 -13.26 4.84
N TYR A 12 -4.92 -13.36 4.83
CA TYR A 12 -4.17 -14.55 5.28
C TYR A 12 -3.17 -14.22 6.40
N GLY A 13 -3.40 -13.15 7.17
CA GLY A 13 -2.59 -12.81 8.35
C GLY A 13 -1.23 -12.12 8.12
N HIS A 14 -0.61 -12.25 6.94
CA HIS A 14 0.71 -11.67 6.66
C HIS A 14 0.81 -10.16 6.96
N VAL A 15 -0.14 -9.38 6.45
CA VAL A 15 -0.17 -7.92 6.66
C VAL A 15 -0.46 -7.58 8.12
N TYR A 16 -1.33 -8.35 8.79
CA TYR A 16 -1.58 -8.17 10.22
C TYR A 16 -0.29 -8.38 11.04
N ARG A 17 0.50 -9.41 10.71
CA ARG A 17 1.80 -9.66 11.36
C ARG A 17 2.76 -8.48 11.17
N LEU A 18 2.83 -7.91 9.95
CA LEU A 18 3.62 -6.71 9.68
C LEU A 18 3.14 -5.49 10.48
N ALA A 19 1.82 -5.29 10.56
CA ALA A 19 1.21 -4.19 11.29
C ALA A 19 1.55 -4.23 12.79
N GLN A 20 1.60 -5.41 13.39
CA GLN A 20 2.02 -5.59 14.78
C GLN A 20 3.48 -5.15 14.99
N GLU A 21 4.38 -5.49 14.07
CA GLU A 21 5.79 -5.08 14.16
C GLU A 21 5.97 -3.57 13.91
N LEU A 22 5.22 -3.01 12.96
CA LEU A 22 5.17 -1.57 12.76
C LEU A 22 4.72 -0.85 14.04
N LYS A 23 3.65 -1.32 14.67
CA LYS A 23 3.14 -0.78 15.94
C LYS A 23 4.19 -0.89 17.05
N LYS A 24 4.88 -2.03 17.20
CA LYS A 24 5.98 -2.18 18.16
C LYS A 24 7.08 -1.15 17.93
N GLY A 25 7.40 -0.82 16.67
CA GLY A 25 8.30 0.28 16.33
C GLY A 25 7.80 1.62 16.84
N MET A 26 6.54 1.96 16.55
CA MET A 26 5.91 3.22 16.96
C MET A 26 5.78 3.37 18.48
N ASP A 27 5.47 2.28 19.20
CA ASP A 27 5.32 2.29 20.66
C ASP A 27 6.60 2.76 21.38
N THR A 28 7.78 2.62 20.74
CA THR A 28 9.06 3.11 21.29
C THR A 28 9.29 4.62 21.15
N THR A 29 8.37 5.33 20.50
CA THR A 29 8.55 6.73 20.08
C THR A 29 7.62 7.73 20.77
N GLY A 30 6.72 7.26 21.65
CA GLY A 30 5.74 8.11 22.33
C GLY A 30 4.53 8.51 21.45
N VAL A 31 4.31 7.80 20.36
CA VAL A 31 3.12 7.87 19.50
C VAL A 31 2.07 6.88 20.01
N GLU A 32 0.80 7.29 19.99
CA GLU A 32 -0.34 6.41 20.24
C GLU A 32 -0.76 5.76 18.91
N ALA A 33 -0.37 4.51 18.70
CA ALA A 33 -0.67 3.76 17.49
C ALA A 33 -1.83 2.78 17.70
N THR A 34 -2.87 2.87 16.86
CA THR A 34 -4.02 1.96 16.88
C THR A 34 -4.12 1.22 15.54
N ILE A 35 -4.24 -0.11 15.59
CA ILE A 35 -4.44 -0.93 14.39
C ILE A 35 -5.95 -1.05 14.15
N TYR A 36 -6.37 -0.71 12.94
CA TYR A 36 -7.74 -0.87 12.46
C TYR A 36 -7.78 -1.77 11.24
N GLN A 37 -8.89 -2.48 11.05
CA GLN A 37 -9.17 -3.20 9.82
C GLN A 37 -10.23 -2.48 8.98
N VAL A 38 -10.09 -2.49 7.65
CA VAL A 38 -11.16 -2.01 6.76
C VAL A 38 -12.30 -3.03 6.68
N PRO A 39 -13.53 -2.59 6.33
CA PRO A 39 -14.63 -3.52 6.06
C PRO A 39 -14.28 -4.52 4.96
N GLU A 40 -14.73 -5.76 5.12
CA GLU A 40 -14.59 -6.78 4.10
C GLU A 40 -15.66 -6.58 3.01
N THR A 41 -15.29 -6.82 1.75
CA THR A 41 -16.16 -6.66 0.58
C THR A 41 -16.62 -8.00 0.01
N LEU A 42 -15.91 -9.09 0.31
CA LEU A 42 -16.28 -10.42 -0.17
C LEU A 42 -17.37 -11.04 0.72
N PRO A 43 -18.35 -11.76 0.12
CA PRO A 43 -19.32 -12.54 0.88
C PRO A 43 -18.62 -13.63 1.71
N GLN A 44 -19.22 -13.96 2.86
CA GLN A 44 -18.70 -14.96 3.79
C GLN A 44 -18.46 -16.32 3.12
N GLU A 45 -19.38 -16.77 2.27
CA GLU A 45 -19.24 -18.02 1.51
C GLU A 45 -17.99 -18.05 0.61
N VAL A 46 -17.63 -16.91 0.02
CA VAL A 46 -16.42 -16.79 -0.82
C VAL A 46 -15.17 -16.88 0.05
N LEU A 47 -15.17 -16.23 1.21
CA LEU A 47 -14.06 -16.28 2.16
C LEU A 47 -13.79 -17.70 2.67
N GLU A 48 -14.85 -18.45 2.95
CA GLU A 48 -14.76 -19.86 3.36
C GLU A 48 -14.15 -20.74 2.26
N LYS A 49 -14.60 -20.56 1.01
CA LYS A 49 -14.03 -21.26 -0.17
C LYS A 49 -12.58 -20.88 -0.45
N MET A 50 -12.19 -19.65 -0.12
CA MET A 50 -10.82 -19.16 -0.26
C MET A 50 -9.91 -19.57 0.91
N HIS A 51 -10.46 -20.28 1.91
CA HIS A 51 -9.76 -20.63 3.15
C HIS A 51 -9.13 -19.39 3.81
N ALA A 52 -9.86 -18.27 3.84
CA ALA A 52 -9.40 -17.05 4.49
C ALA A 52 -9.09 -17.34 5.97
N ALA A 53 -8.03 -16.70 6.48
CA ALA A 53 -7.66 -16.87 7.89
C ALA A 53 -8.75 -16.27 8.80
N GLU A 54 -8.81 -16.75 10.04
CA GLU A 54 -9.64 -16.15 11.06
C GLU A 54 -9.29 -14.66 11.21
N LYS A 55 -10.33 -13.81 11.25
CA LYS A 55 -10.12 -12.38 11.38
C LYS A 55 -9.56 -12.08 12.77
N PRO A 56 -8.47 -11.31 12.87
CA PRO A 56 -8.00 -10.86 14.18
C PRO A 56 -9.06 -9.98 14.84
N ASP A 57 -9.09 -9.98 16.17
CA ASP A 57 -9.94 -9.10 16.97
C ASP A 57 -9.42 -7.65 16.90
N LEU A 58 -9.77 -6.98 15.79
CA LEU A 58 -9.40 -5.60 15.49
C LEU A 58 -10.66 -4.76 15.26
N PRO A 59 -10.67 -3.50 15.73
CA PRO A 59 -11.75 -2.59 15.43
C PRO A 59 -11.83 -2.33 13.93
N THR A 60 -13.04 -2.42 13.37
CA THR A 60 -13.32 -2.03 11.99
C THR A 60 -13.42 -0.51 11.90
N ILE A 61 -12.64 0.12 11.02
CA ILE A 61 -12.65 1.58 10.85
C ILE A 61 -13.71 2.05 9.84
N THR A 62 -14.31 3.20 10.13
CA THR A 62 -15.11 3.98 9.19
C THR A 62 -14.34 5.21 8.72
N THR A 63 -14.69 5.75 7.56
CA THR A 63 -14.01 6.93 7.00
C THR A 63 -14.12 8.15 7.91
N ASP A 64 -15.21 8.29 8.67
CA ASP A 64 -15.42 9.41 9.59
C ASP A 64 -14.38 9.52 10.71
N LEU A 65 -13.68 8.43 11.05
CA LEU A 65 -12.62 8.43 12.06
C LEU A 65 -11.28 8.93 11.52
N LEU A 66 -11.07 8.93 10.19
CA LEU A 66 -9.78 9.32 9.59
C LEU A 66 -9.27 10.71 10.02
N PRO A 67 -10.12 11.75 10.18
CA PRO A 67 -9.67 13.06 10.64
C PRO A 67 -9.09 13.09 12.06
N GLU A 68 -9.42 12.11 12.91
CA GLU A 68 -8.93 12.01 14.29
C GLU A 68 -7.46 11.61 14.38
N ALA A 69 -6.92 10.98 13.33
CA ALA A 69 -5.52 10.61 13.25
C ALA A 69 -4.65 11.82 12.89
N ASP A 70 -3.50 11.97 13.54
CA ASP A 70 -2.46 12.90 13.10
C ASP A 70 -1.70 12.34 11.89
N GLY A 71 -1.58 11.02 11.78
CA GLY A 71 -0.97 10.32 10.63
C GLY A 71 -1.57 8.94 10.39
N ILE A 72 -1.45 8.44 9.16
CA ILE A 72 -2.07 7.17 8.75
C ILE A 72 -1.04 6.26 8.09
N VAL A 73 -1.06 4.96 8.38
CA VAL A 73 -0.30 3.96 7.64
C VAL A 73 -1.24 2.95 7.04
N PHE A 74 -1.11 2.74 5.73
CA PHE A 74 -1.91 1.76 5.02
C PHE A 74 -1.13 0.46 4.84
N GLY A 75 -1.69 -0.65 5.32
CA GLY A 75 -1.15 -1.99 5.16
C GLY A 75 -2.05 -2.84 4.29
N PHE A 76 -1.55 -3.43 3.20
CA PHE A 76 -2.40 -4.28 2.35
C PHE A 76 -1.64 -5.31 1.50
N PRO A 77 -2.27 -6.46 1.20
CA PRO A 77 -1.73 -7.39 0.22
C PRO A 77 -1.90 -6.81 -1.18
N THR A 78 -0.96 -7.10 -2.07
CA THR A 78 -1.10 -6.76 -3.48
C THR A 78 -2.20 -7.55 -4.15
N ARG A 79 -2.87 -6.94 -5.13
CA ARG A 79 -3.66 -7.62 -6.15
C ARG A 79 -3.15 -7.14 -7.50
N PHE A 80 -2.36 -7.97 -8.19
CA PHE A 80 -1.77 -7.63 -9.50
C PHE A 80 -0.99 -6.31 -9.54
N GLY A 81 -0.27 -5.97 -8.47
CA GLY A 81 0.49 -4.73 -8.39
C GLY A 81 -0.34 -3.49 -8.09
N ILE A 82 -1.60 -3.65 -7.66
CA ILE A 82 -2.48 -2.55 -7.25
C ILE A 82 -3.07 -2.79 -5.86
N VAL A 83 -3.59 -1.72 -5.23
CA VAL A 83 -4.35 -1.80 -3.97
C VAL A 83 -5.54 -2.77 -4.10
N PRO A 84 -5.85 -3.57 -3.06
CA PRO A 84 -6.97 -4.51 -3.12
C PRO A 84 -8.31 -3.79 -3.07
N ALA A 85 -9.36 -4.45 -3.57
CA ALA A 85 -10.71 -3.88 -3.67
C ALA A 85 -11.27 -3.37 -2.33
N GLN A 86 -10.92 -4.01 -1.21
CA GLN A 86 -11.34 -3.60 0.14
C GLN A 86 -10.76 -2.24 0.53
N ILE A 87 -9.47 -2.04 0.31
CA ILE A 87 -8.81 -0.74 0.53
C ILE A 87 -9.36 0.29 -0.46
N LYS A 88 -9.52 -0.09 -1.73
CA LYS A 88 -10.08 0.78 -2.75
C LYS A 88 -11.48 1.27 -2.38
N SER A 89 -12.37 0.37 -1.97
CA SER A 89 -13.74 0.68 -1.56
C SER A 89 -13.78 1.57 -0.32
N PHE A 90 -12.87 1.34 0.64
CA PHE A 90 -12.74 2.21 1.81
C PHE A 90 -12.30 3.63 1.42
N LEU A 91 -11.31 3.76 0.54
CA LEU A 91 -10.82 5.05 0.05
C LEU A 91 -11.85 5.77 -0.84
N ASP A 92 -12.59 5.03 -1.68
CA ASP A 92 -13.69 5.60 -2.49
C ASP A 92 -14.80 6.20 -1.59
N GLY A 93 -14.95 5.72 -0.35
CA GLY A 93 -15.86 6.27 0.67
C GLY A 93 -15.44 7.64 1.23
N THR A 94 -14.25 8.14 0.92
CA THR A 94 -13.71 9.39 1.49
C THR A 94 -14.15 10.67 0.76
N GLY A 95 -15.07 10.59 -0.21
CA GLY A 95 -15.51 11.75 -1.01
C GLY A 95 -16.00 12.95 -0.18
N HIS A 96 -16.67 12.70 0.95
CA HIS A 96 -17.10 13.78 1.85
C HIS A 96 -15.94 14.43 2.62
N LEU A 97 -14.87 13.68 2.90
CA LEU A 97 -13.66 14.20 3.55
C LEU A 97 -12.83 15.01 2.56
N TRP A 98 -12.73 14.52 1.32
CA TRP A 98 -12.11 15.22 0.20
C TRP A 98 -12.74 16.61 0.01
N ALA A 99 -14.07 16.68 -0.08
CA ALA A 99 -14.78 17.95 -0.26
C ALA A 99 -14.52 18.98 0.87
N LYS A 100 -14.19 18.49 2.07
CA LYS A 100 -13.88 19.32 3.25
C LYS A 100 -12.38 19.58 3.43
N GLY A 101 -11.52 18.94 2.64
CA GLY A 101 -10.07 18.96 2.85
C GLY A 101 -9.64 18.37 4.20
N ALA A 102 -10.42 17.45 4.78
CA ALA A 102 -10.26 17.01 6.16
C ALA A 102 -8.96 16.21 6.43
N LEU A 103 -8.33 15.68 5.37
CA LEU A 103 -7.08 14.92 5.43
C LEU A 103 -5.87 15.70 4.90
N MET A 104 -6.05 16.95 4.47
CA MET A 104 -4.97 17.75 3.91
C MET A 104 -3.83 17.92 4.91
N GLY A 105 -2.59 17.76 4.44
CA GLY A 105 -1.37 17.92 5.23
C GLY A 105 -1.08 16.77 6.20
N LYS A 106 -1.98 15.79 6.35
CA LYS A 106 -1.72 14.63 7.22
C LYS A 106 -0.74 13.67 6.54
N PRO A 107 0.33 13.23 7.23
CA PRO A 107 1.25 12.24 6.69
C PRO A 107 0.58 10.88 6.49
N ALA A 108 0.96 10.22 5.40
CA ALA A 108 0.56 8.87 5.05
C ALA A 108 1.78 8.02 4.68
N ALA A 109 1.84 6.78 5.15
CA ALA A 109 2.85 5.81 4.75
C ALA A 109 2.19 4.49 4.32
N SER A 110 2.97 3.56 3.78
CA SER A 110 2.47 2.26 3.33
C SER A 110 3.40 1.10 3.66
N PHE A 111 2.83 -0.09 3.78
CA PHE A 111 3.52 -1.39 3.79
C PHE A 111 2.64 -2.45 3.13
N PHE A 112 3.25 -3.52 2.61
CA PHE A 112 2.50 -4.45 1.76
C PHE A 112 2.99 -5.89 1.83
N SER A 113 2.23 -6.79 1.22
CA SER A 113 2.57 -8.21 1.07
C SER A 113 2.35 -8.65 -0.37
N THR A 114 3.28 -9.42 -0.92
CA THR A 114 3.19 -9.95 -2.29
C THR A 114 3.41 -11.46 -2.30
N ALA A 115 3.05 -12.14 -3.39
CA ALA A 115 3.34 -13.57 -3.53
C ALA A 115 4.78 -13.82 -4.05
N SER A 116 5.24 -13.00 -4.98
CA SER A 116 6.51 -13.17 -5.70
C SER A 116 7.43 -11.96 -5.56
N GLN A 117 8.72 -12.14 -5.85
CA GLN A 117 9.78 -11.14 -5.60
C GLN A 117 9.54 -9.77 -6.23
N HIS A 118 8.96 -9.71 -7.42
CA HIS A 118 8.74 -8.45 -8.16
C HIS A 118 7.27 -8.25 -8.55
N GLY A 119 6.37 -9.10 -8.06
CA GLY A 119 4.94 -9.07 -8.36
C GLY A 119 4.20 -7.98 -7.59
N GLY A 120 4.72 -6.75 -7.58
CA GLY A 120 4.08 -5.60 -6.94
C GLY A 120 4.74 -5.09 -5.65
N GLN A 121 6.00 -5.44 -5.37
CA GLN A 121 6.76 -4.91 -4.21
C GLN A 121 7.01 -3.38 -4.28
N GLU A 122 6.69 -2.75 -5.41
CA GLU A 122 6.83 -1.31 -5.61
C GLU A 122 5.55 -0.70 -6.17
N THR A 123 5.02 -1.28 -7.25
CA THR A 123 3.85 -0.75 -7.94
C THR A 123 2.59 -0.70 -7.07
N THR A 124 2.45 -1.62 -6.11
CA THR A 124 1.29 -1.59 -5.20
C THR A 124 1.26 -0.30 -4.38
N ALA A 125 2.41 0.15 -3.88
CA ALA A 125 2.51 1.44 -3.19
C ALA A 125 2.24 2.61 -4.13
N TYR A 126 2.75 2.54 -5.36
CA TYR A 126 2.50 3.57 -6.37
C TYR A 126 1.00 3.78 -6.63
N THR A 127 0.19 2.71 -6.61
CA THR A 127 -1.26 2.83 -6.83
C THR A 127 -2.04 3.45 -5.68
N LEU A 128 -1.43 3.64 -4.50
CA LEU A 128 -1.99 4.43 -3.42
C LEU A 128 -1.83 5.94 -3.67
N MET A 129 -0.80 6.33 -4.44
CA MET A 129 -0.43 7.74 -4.64
C MET A 129 -1.55 8.64 -5.19
N PRO A 130 -2.37 8.21 -6.18
CA PRO A 130 -3.48 9.03 -6.65
C PRO A 130 -4.45 9.41 -5.53
N TYR A 131 -4.75 8.47 -4.62
CA TYR A 131 -5.63 8.74 -3.48
C TYR A 131 -5.01 9.77 -2.53
N LEU A 132 -3.73 9.59 -2.17
CA LEU A 132 -3.04 10.51 -1.27
C LEU A 132 -2.96 11.92 -1.86
N ALA A 133 -2.62 12.03 -3.14
CA ALA A 133 -2.53 13.30 -3.85
C ALA A 133 -3.88 14.03 -3.88
N HIS A 134 -4.97 13.32 -4.22
CA HIS A 134 -6.31 13.92 -4.25
C HIS A 134 -6.82 14.31 -2.86
N LEU A 135 -6.49 13.54 -1.82
CA LEU A 135 -6.84 13.85 -0.43
C LEU A 135 -5.94 14.91 0.22
N GLY A 136 -4.90 15.37 -0.49
CA GLY A 136 -3.92 16.35 -0.01
C GLY A 136 -3.02 15.81 1.10
N MET A 137 -2.87 14.48 1.20
CA MET A 137 -2.03 13.83 2.20
C MET A 137 -0.55 13.83 1.77
N LEU A 138 0.33 13.76 2.76
CA LEU A 138 1.77 13.84 2.53
C LEU A 138 2.39 12.46 2.63
N TYR A 139 2.81 11.92 1.49
CA TYR A 139 3.40 10.59 1.46
C TYR A 139 4.80 10.59 2.07
N VAL A 140 5.00 9.72 3.05
CA VAL A 140 6.29 9.50 3.72
C VAL A 140 6.84 8.15 3.24
N PRO A 141 7.88 8.16 2.38
CA PRO A 141 8.55 6.93 1.98
C PRO A 141 9.47 6.42 3.11
N PHE A 142 9.63 5.11 3.20
CA PHE A 142 10.56 4.50 4.16
C PHE A 142 12.03 4.77 3.80
N GLY A 143 12.35 4.77 2.50
CA GLY A 143 13.72 4.88 2.01
C GLY A 143 14.59 3.66 2.34
N TYR A 144 15.88 3.90 2.62
CA TYR A 144 16.89 2.87 2.87
C TYR A 144 17.42 2.91 4.31
N ALA A 145 16.57 3.27 5.26
CA ALA A 145 17.00 3.52 6.63
C ALA A 145 17.40 2.26 7.42
N ASN A 146 17.04 1.06 6.94
CA ASN A 146 17.46 -0.21 7.51
C ASN A 146 18.47 -0.92 6.58
N SER A 147 19.55 -1.45 7.14
CA SER A 147 20.64 -2.10 6.37
C SER A 147 20.20 -3.35 5.61
N HIS A 148 19.12 -4.02 6.04
CA HIS A 148 18.59 -5.19 5.35
C HIS A 148 18.07 -4.86 3.94
N MET A 149 17.79 -3.59 3.64
CA MET A 149 17.41 -3.12 2.30
C MET A 149 18.51 -3.28 1.24
N PHE A 150 19.74 -3.61 1.65
CA PHE A 150 20.90 -3.81 0.78
C PHE A 150 21.35 -5.27 0.69
N THR A 151 20.70 -6.20 1.39
CA THR A 151 21.11 -7.60 1.38
C THR A 151 20.78 -8.27 0.05
N ASN A 152 21.71 -9.08 -0.45
CA ASN A 152 21.51 -9.98 -1.61
C ASN A 152 21.73 -11.45 -1.22
N GLU A 153 21.83 -11.73 0.09
CA GLU A 153 22.11 -13.08 0.62
C GLU A 153 20.87 -13.97 0.61
N GLU A 154 19.70 -13.34 0.75
CA GLU A 154 18.42 -14.01 0.77
C GLU A 154 17.32 -13.10 0.21
N VAL A 155 16.18 -13.70 -0.07
CA VAL A 155 15.00 -13.00 -0.58
C VAL A 155 14.32 -12.25 0.57
N VAL A 156 14.40 -10.92 0.54
CA VAL A 156 13.82 -10.00 1.53
C VAL A 156 12.83 -9.05 0.87
N GLY A 157 11.62 -8.97 1.43
CA GLY A 157 10.60 -8.02 1.00
C GLY A 157 10.85 -6.60 1.50
N GLY A 158 10.27 -5.65 0.79
CA GLY A 158 10.40 -4.23 1.08
C GLY A 158 11.01 -3.47 -0.09
N SER A 159 10.72 -2.18 -0.13
CA SER A 159 11.30 -1.24 -1.08
C SER A 159 11.38 0.15 -0.43
N PRO A 160 11.96 1.16 -1.10
CA PRO A 160 11.96 2.53 -0.57
C PRO A 160 10.55 3.09 -0.32
N TRP A 161 9.53 2.47 -0.90
CA TRP A 161 8.11 2.81 -0.72
C TRP A 161 7.50 2.27 0.60
N GLY A 162 8.20 1.39 1.30
CA GLY A 162 7.71 0.78 2.54
C GLY A 162 8.25 -0.61 2.80
N GLY A 163 8.15 -1.03 4.06
CA GLY A 163 8.41 -2.40 4.45
C GLY A 163 7.40 -3.36 3.83
N ALA A 164 7.84 -4.58 3.53
CA ALA A 164 6.96 -5.58 2.96
C ALA A 164 7.45 -7.01 3.18
N THR A 165 6.62 -7.97 2.79
CA THR A 165 6.92 -9.40 2.88
C THR A 165 6.53 -10.13 1.59
N MET A 166 7.07 -11.34 1.42
CA MET A 166 6.68 -12.29 0.38
C MET A 166 6.02 -13.52 1.00
N ALA A 167 4.87 -13.90 0.47
CA ALA A 167 4.04 -14.99 0.99
C ALA A 167 4.20 -16.31 0.22
N ASN A 168 5.04 -16.38 -0.83
CA ASN A 168 5.01 -17.43 -1.86
C ASN A 168 3.69 -17.46 -2.65
N GLY A 169 3.66 -18.25 -3.73
CA GLY A 169 2.46 -18.45 -4.55
C GLY A 169 1.34 -19.22 -3.84
N ASP A 170 1.68 -20.02 -2.83
CA ASP A 170 0.75 -20.79 -2.01
C ASP A 170 0.39 -20.11 -0.67
N GLY A 171 0.98 -18.94 -0.38
CA GLY A 171 0.75 -18.23 0.88
C GLY A 171 1.48 -18.83 2.09
N SER A 172 2.37 -19.81 1.92
CA SER A 172 3.03 -20.52 3.02
C SER A 172 4.15 -19.73 3.71
N ARG A 173 4.86 -18.85 2.98
CA ARG A 173 6.03 -18.15 3.52
C ARG A 173 5.59 -17.06 4.49
N GLN A 174 5.98 -17.22 5.74
CA GLN A 174 5.79 -16.19 6.76
C GLN A 174 6.85 -15.09 6.64
N PRO A 175 6.57 -13.87 7.15
CA PRO A 175 7.55 -12.80 7.14
C PRO A 175 8.86 -13.20 7.84
N SER A 176 9.98 -12.92 7.20
CA SER A 176 11.30 -13.20 7.77
C SER A 176 11.67 -12.19 8.85
N GLU A 177 12.65 -12.51 9.71
CA GLU A 177 13.06 -11.58 10.77
C GLU A 177 13.62 -10.26 10.21
N LYS A 178 14.32 -10.31 9.06
CA LYS A 178 14.79 -9.11 8.35
C LYS A 178 13.62 -8.22 7.91
N GLU A 179 12.55 -8.81 7.35
CA GLU A 179 11.33 -8.10 6.97
C GLU A 179 10.64 -7.49 8.19
N LEU A 180 10.51 -8.24 9.28
CA LEU A 180 9.93 -7.75 10.54
C LEU A 180 10.76 -6.61 11.15
N GLU A 181 12.09 -6.66 11.06
CA GLU A 181 12.97 -5.59 11.53
C GLU A 181 12.84 -4.31 10.70
N ILE A 182 12.71 -4.44 9.37
CA ILE A 182 12.41 -3.32 8.47
C ILE A 182 11.13 -2.62 8.93
N LEU A 183 10.06 -3.37 9.23
CA LEU A 183 8.79 -2.78 9.72
C LEU A 183 8.93 -2.11 11.08
N ARG A 184 9.67 -2.71 12.02
CA ARG A 184 9.97 -2.05 13.31
C ARG A 184 10.75 -0.75 13.12
N ASN A 185 11.68 -0.71 12.16
CA ASN A 185 12.47 0.48 11.83
C ASN A 185 11.60 1.54 11.17
N GLN A 186 10.74 1.14 10.22
CA GLN A 186 9.77 2.02 9.59
C GLN A 186 8.86 2.68 10.62
N GLY A 187 8.31 1.91 11.56
CA GLY A 187 7.46 2.43 12.63
C GLY A 187 8.18 3.44 13.54
N LYS A 188 9.49 3.26 13.75
CA LYS A 188 10.32 4.22 14.49
C LYS A 188 10.55 5.52 13.74
N LEU A 189 10.67 5.48 12.41
CA LEU A 189 11.17 6.58 11.60
C LEU A 189 10.07 7.39 10.89
N ASP A 190 9.09 6.71 10.30
CA ASP A 190 8.17 7.32 9.33
C ASP A 190 7.23 8.35 9.96
N ILE A 191 6.88 8.22 11.26
CA ILE A 191 5.72 8.96 11.79
C ILE A 191 6.00 9.71 13.07
N SER A 192 7.11 9.45 13.75
CA SER A 192 7.20 9.84 15.14
C SER A 192 7.84 11.20 15.42
N MET A 193 8.79 11.72 14.62
CA MET A 193 9.69 12.74 15.19
C MET A 193 9.93 14.07 14.43
N PRO A 194 10.01 14.16 13.09
CA PRO A 194 10.26 15.46 12.45
C PRO A 194 8.98 16.16 11.95
N PHE A 195 8.11 15.42 11.23
CA PHE A 195 7.03 16.04 10.46
C PHE A 195 5.86 16.51 11.34
N LEU A 196 5.38 15.66 12.26
CA LEU A 196 4.24 15.97 13.13
C LEU A 196 4.57 17.01 14.22
N ARG A 197 5.84 17.08 14.66
CA ARG A 197 6.29 18.15 15.58
C ARG A 197 6.40 19.51 14.88
N GLN A 198 6.82 19.54 13.62
CA GLN A 198 6.97 20.78 12.85
C GLN A 198 5.64 21.30 12.28
N HIS A 199 4.72 20.41 11.87
CA HIS A 199 3.45 20.80 11.23
C HIS A 199 2.35 21.27 12.19
N ARG A 200 2.49 21.02 13.50
CA ARG A 200 1.66 21.72 14.50
C ARG A 200 1.88 23.25 14.49
N LEU A 201 2.99 23.73 13.92
CA LEU A 201 3.33 25.15 13.84
C LEU A 201 2.99 25.82 12.50
N THR A 202 2.64 25.08 11.45
CA THR A 202 2.54 25.64 10.08
C THR A 202 1.21 25.40 9.35
N MET A 203 0.33 24.52 9.84
CA MET A 203 -1.03 24.37 9.32
C MET A 203 -2.00 25.40 9.92
N VAL A 204 -1.57 26.67 9.96
CA VAL A 204 -2.48 27.83 9.94
C VAL A 204 -2.64 28.18 8.47
N TYR A 205 -3.18 27.26 7.67
CA TYR A 205 -3.58 27.63 6.32
C TYR A 205 -4.91 28.38 6.43
N SER A 206 -4.87 29.63 5.97
CA SER A 206 -5.98 30.56 5.86
C SER A 206 -7.27 29.83 5.46
N ALA A 207 -8.19 29.65 6.41
CA ALA A 207 -9.58 29.42 6.07
C ALA A 207 -10.01 30.67 5.32
N ALA A 208 -10.09 30.57 3.99
CA ALA A 208 -10.59 31.64 3.14
C ALA A 208 -11.92 32.11 3.74
N SER A 209 -11.92 33.37 4.17
CA SER A 209 -13.05 34.08 4.72
C SER A 209 -14.20 34.06 3.72
N GLY A 210 -15.18 33.19 3.93
CA GLY A 210 -16.50 33.29 3.33
C GLY A 210 -17.28 34.44 3.95
N ALA A 211 -16.85 35.69 3.70
CA ALA A 211 -17.67 36.86 3.91
C ALA A 211 -18.12 37.34 2.53
N ALA A 212 -19.36 37.00 2.17
CA ALA A 212 -20.03 37.59 1.02
C ALA A 212 -20.27 39.08 1.29
N PRO A 213 -19.97 40.00 0.36
CA PRO A 213 -20.39 41.38 0.50
C PRO A 213 -21.89 41.47 0.22
N THR A 214 -22.67 41.75 1.26
CA THR A 214 -24.00 42.37 1.12
C THR A 214 -23.83 43.81 0.68
N THR A 215 -24.32 44.15 -0.51
CA THR A 215 -24.86 45.48 -0.80
C THR A 215 -26.14 45.34 -1.63
N THR A 216 -27.26 45.55 -0.93
CA THR A 216 -28.52 46.06 -1.49
C THR A 216 -28.27 47.40 -2.18
N GLU A 217 -28.72 47.54 -3.42
CA GLU A 217 -29.35 48.78 -3.90
C GLU A 217 -30.21 48.51 -5.13
N SER A 218 -31.44 48.99 -5.07
CA SER A 218 -32.45 48.87 -6.13
C SER A 218 -32.29 50.03 -7.10
N THR A 219 -32.42 49.79 -8.41
CA THR A 219 -33.01 50.78 -9.31
C THR A 219 -33.78 50.07 -10.44
N THR A 220 -35.00 50.55 -10.63
CA THR A 220 -35.96 50.21 -11.68
C THR A 220 -35.70 51.08 -12.92
N ALA A 221 -35.77 50.50 -14.12
CA ALA A 221 -36.28 51.20 -15.32
C ALA A 221 -36.54 50.23 -16.49
N LYS A 222 -37.63 50.54 -17.19
CA LYS A 222 -38.33 49.87 -18.28
C LYS A 222 -37.70 50.10 -19.67
N ASP A 223 -38.07 49.18 -20.58
CA ASP A 223 -38.35 49.32 -22.03
C ASP A 223 -37.24 49.75 -23.01
N ALA A 224 -36.96 48.89 -24.02
CA ALA A 224 -37.26 49.15 -25.45
C ALA A 224 -36.65 48.11 -26.44
N SER A 225 -37.54 47.27 -27.00
CA SER A 225 -37.78 46.86 -28.41
C SER A 225 -36.73 46.88 -29.55
N ALA A 226 -36.89 45.86 -30.43
CA ALA A 226 -36.67 45.77 -31.90
C ALA A 226 -35.22 45.60 -32.41
N ASN A 227 -34.85 44.82 -33.44
CA ASN A 227 -35.43 44.00 -34.54
C ASN A 227 -34.27 43.07 -34.99
N GLY A 228 -34.37 41.93 -35.68
CA GLY A 228 -35.40 41.29 -36.48
C GLY A 228 -34.74 40.23 -37.39
N ALA A 229 -35.58 39.40 -38.02
CA ALA A 229 -35.34 38.59 -39.22
C ALA A 229 -34.45 37.32 -39.15
N GLN A 230 -35.14 36.19 -39.09
CA GLN A 230 -34.77 34.93 -39.75
C GLN A 230 -35.07 35.04 -41.27
N PRO A 231 -34.52 34.15 -42.12
CA PRO A 231 -35.46 33.30 -42.83
C PRO A 231 -35.04 31.82 -42.93
N SER A 232 -36.07 30.99 -42.88
CA SER A 232 -36.15 29.56 -43.19
C SER A 232 -36.31 29.28 -44.68
N THR A 233 -35.95 28.08 -45.15
CA THR A 233 -36.76 27.16 -46.00
C THR A 233 -36.08 25.78 -45.97
N THR A 234 -36.63 24.70 -45.38
CA THR A 234 -37.68 23.73 -45.80
C THR A 234 -37.42 22.97 -47.11
N GLY A 235 -37.33 21.64 -47.00
CA GLY A 235 -37.47 20.68 -48.10
C GLY A 235 -37.40 19.24 -47.60
N ALA A 236 -38.55 18.57 -47.51
CA ALA A 236 -38.72 17.18 -47.09
C ALA A 236 -38.39 16.17 -48.21
N GLY A 237 -38.01 14.95 -47.83
CA GLY A 237 -37.90 13.80 -48.74
C GLY A 237 -37.49 12.52 -48.01
N ALA A 238 -38.44 11.62 -47.79
CA ALA A 238 -38.23 10.25 -47.31
C ALA A 238 -37.70 9.34 -48.43
N THR A 239 -36.96 8.27 -48.08
CA THR A 239 -37.16 6.87 -48.52
C THR A 239 -36.01 5.96 -48.07
N ASP A 240 -36.39 4.85 -47.44
CA ASP A 240 -35.91 3.47 -47.62
C ASP A 240 -34.49 3.00 -47.17
N ALA A 241 -34.54 2.01 -46.28
CA ALA A 241 -34.01 0.65 -46.44
C ALA A 241 -32.96 0.16 -45.41
N ALA A 242 -33.44 -0.81 -44.63
CA ALA A 242 -32.80 -2.09 -44.30
C ALA A 242 -31.61 -2.13 -43.31
N GLY A 243 -31.92 -2.61 -42.09
CA GLY A 243 -31.05 -3.58 -41.41
C GLY A 243 -31.08 -4.94 -42.13
N PRO A 244 -30.40 -5.96 -41.59
CA PRO A 244 -31.13 -6.75 -40.61
C PRO A 244 -30.31 -7.20 -39.40
N ALA A 245 -31.04 -7.40 -38.30
CA ALA A 245 -30.71 -8.32 -37.23
C ALA A 245 -31.04 -9.76 -37.67
N GLY A 246 -30.27 -10.74 -37.18
CA GLY A 246 -30.61 -12.16 -37.25
C GLY A 246 -29.89 -12.92 -36.13
N GLY A 247 -30.66 -13.51 -35.22
CA GLY A 247 -30.19 -14.05 -33.94
C GLY A 247 -30.14 -15.58 -33.85
N ALA A 248 -29.59 -16.00 -32.70
CA ALA A 248 -29.79 -17.22 -31.90
C ALA A 248 -29.56 -18.62 -32.51
N GLY A 249 -28.76 -19.44 -31.79
CA GLY A 249 -28.70 -20.89 -31.96
C GLY A 249 -27.58 -21.62 -31.20
N SER A 250 -27.74 -21.78 -29.88
CA SER A 250 -27.34 -22.90 -28.98
C SER A 250 -26.01 -23.68 -29.07
N ALA A 251 -25.48 -23.93 -27.85
CA ALA A 251 -24.84 -25.15 -27.34
C ALA A 251 -23.32 -25.37 -27.56
N GLY A 252 -22.61 -25.63 -26.46
CA GLY A 252 -21.25 -26.15 -26.48
C GLY A 252 -20.50 -25.94 -25.15
N ALA A 253 -20.48 -26.98 -24.33
CA ALA A 253 -19.75 -27.07 -23.07
C ALA A 253 -18.21 -27.08 -23.24
N GLY A 254 -17.49 -26.71 -22.18
CA GLY A 254 -16.04 -26.88 -21.99
C GLY A 254 -15.45 -25.63 -21.33
N GLY A 255 -14.97 -25.62 -20.08
CA GLY A 255 -14.33 -26.69 -19.33
C GLY A 255 -12.84 -26.76 -19.67
N ALA A 256 -12.03 -25.85 -19.14
CA ALA A 256 -10.56 -25.96 -19.12
C ALA A 256 -10.11 -25.57 -17.69
N ALA A 257 -10.15 -26.50 -16.74
CA ALA A 257 -9.20 -27.59 -16.50
C ALA A 257 -7.86 -27.07 -15.97
N ALA A 258 -7.76 -27.10 -14.64
CA ALA A 258 -6.53 -27.14 -13.89
C ALA A 258 -5.65 -28.31 -14.38
N ALA A 259 -4.36 -28.04 -14.59
CA ALA A 259 -3.39 -29.09 -14.87
C ALA A 259 -3.11 -29.87 -13.58
N ALA A 260 -3.75 -31.02 -13.44
CA ALA A 260 -3.38 -32.04 -12.48
C ALA A 260 -2.09 -32.73 -12.94
N ALA A 261 -1.10 -32.73 -12.05
CA ALA A 261 0.09 -33.56 -12.15
C ALA A 261 -0.31 -35.04 -12.11
N THR A 262 0.15 -35.82 -13.09
CA THR A 262 0.10 -37.28 -13.02
C THR A 262 1.49 -37.80 -12.74
N THR A 263 1.56 -38.61 -11.69
CA THR A 263 2.68 -39.40 -11.20
C THR A 263 3.15 -40.44 -12.21
N ASN A 264 4.46 -40.73 -12.23
CA ASN A 264 5.00 -42.08 -12.07
C ASN A 264 6.53 -42.04 -12.10
N ASN A 265 7.17 -42.32 -10.96
CA ASN A 265 8.17 -43.38 -10.95
C ASN A 265 8.34 -43.98 -9.56
N THR A 266 8.10 -45.28 -9.49
CA THR A 266 8.37 -46.19 -8.39
C THR A 266 9.83 -46.63 -8.40
N SER A 267 10.55 -46.44 -7.30
CA SER A 267 11.56 -47.41 -6.85
C SER A 267 11.72 -47.30 -5.34
N ALA A 268 11.25 -48.34 -4.65
CA ALA A 268 11.46 -48.55 -3.23
C ALA A 268 12.90 -49.02 -2.96
N SER A 269 13.49 -48.55 -1.87
CA SER A 269 14.46 -49.33 -1.08
C SER A 269 14.52 -48.78 0.34
N SER A 270 14.04 -49.60 1.26
CA SER A 270 14.05 -49.47 2.71
C SER A 270 15.46 -49.51 3.33
N ALA A 271 15.71 -48.74 4.41
CA ALA A 271 16.18 -49.24 5.71
C ALA A 271 16.65 -48.08 6.64
N THR A 272 16.38 -48.25 7.93
CA THR A 272 16.86 -47.49 9.11
C THR A 272 17.09 -48.55 10.21
N PRO A 273 17.73 -48.34 11.38
CA PRO A 273 18.66 -47.30 11.90
C PRO A 273 19.94 -47.88 12.58
N ALA A 274 20.86 -46.98 13.01
CA ALA A 274 21.77 -47.05 14.20
C ALA A 274 23.01 -46.15 13.93
N SER A 275 23.77 -45.54 14.85
CA SER A 275 23.69 -45.18 16.27
C SER A 275 24.98 -44.37 16.59
N THR A 276 24.87 -43.31 17.40
CA THR A 276 25.83 -42.81 18.43
C THR A 276 27.30 -42.40 18.13
N GLN A 277 27.72 -41.35 18.87
CA GLN A 277 29.08 -40.90 19.28
C GLN A 277 29.83 -39.98 18.31
N ALA A 278 30.65 -39.01 18.72
CA ALA A 278 30.90 -38.24 19.95
C ALA A 278 31.95 -37.16 19.56
N ALA A 279 31.96 -36.03 20.25
CA ALA A 279 32.94 -34.94 20.05
C ALA A 279 34.33 -35.28 20.62
N PRO A 280 35.36 -34.49 20.25
CA PRO A 280 36.34 -34.06 21.25
C PRO A 280 36.56 -32.53 21.28
N LYS A 281 36.96 -32.07 22.47
CA LYS A 281 37.31 -30.69 22.86
C LYS A 281 38.82 -30.41 22.74
N SER A 282 39.14 -29.11 22.81
CA SER A 282 40.38 -28.48 23.33
C SER A 282 41.56 -28.41 22.34
N THR A 283 42.25 -27.28 22.12
CA THR A 283 42.96 -26.49 23.16
C THR A 283 43.35 -25.08 22.69
N THR A 284 43.26 -24.15 23.65
CA THR A 284 43.83 -22.81 23.91
C THR A 284 45.11 -22.38 23.14
N THR A 285 45.26 -21.08 22.80
CA THR A 285 46.34 -20.15 23.29
C THR A 285 46.00 -18.68 22.89
N ALA A 286 46.41 -17.74 23.73
CA ALA A 286 46.00 -16.34 23.82
C ALA A 286 46.86 -15.31 23.04
N SER A 287 46.27 -14.11 22.91
CA SER A 287 46.90 -12.77 22.98
C SER A 287 47.92 -12.31 21.92
N ASN A 288 47.55 -11.32 21.09
CA ASN A 288 48.12 -9.97 21.21
C ASN A 288 47.41 -8.92 20.34
N THR A 289 47.17 -7.76 20.96
CA THR A 289 46.68 -6.49 20.42
C THR A 289 47.75 -5.74 19.60
N HIS A 290 47.40 -5.15 18.45
CA HIS A 290 47.57 -3.70 18.21
C HIS A 290 47.07 -3.20 16.83
N GLN A 291 46.27 -2.13 16.90
CA GLN A 291 46.12 -0.98 15.98
C GLN A 291 45.47 -1.15 14.59
N GLN A 292 44.23 -0.64 14.51
CA GLN A 292 43.58 -0.16 13.29
C GLN A 292 44.24 1.12 12.75
N PRO A 293 44.40 1.29 11.43
CA PRO A 293 44.47 2.61 10.82
C PRO A 293 43.06 3.10 10.47
N LYS A 294 42.72 4.29 10.97
CA LYS A 294 41.54 5.08 10.60
C LYS A 294 41.51 5.29 9.08
N LYS A 295 40.46 4.83 8.40
CA LYS A 295 40.16 5.26 7.02
C LYS A 295 38.93 6.16 6.99
N LYS A 296 39.15 7.33 6.39
CA LYS A 296 38.21 8.43 6.18
C LYS A 296 36.97 7.95 5.42
N ALA A 297 35.82 8.49 5.80
CA ALA A 297 34.56 8.35 5.05
C ALA A 297 34.74 8.91 3.63
N SER A 298 34.70 8.05 2.61
CA SER A 298 34.40 8.48 1.25
C SER A 298 32.92 8.22 1.00
N ARG A 299 32.21 9.29 0.60
CA ARG A 299 30.87 9.19 0.05
C ARG A 299 30.97 8.44 -1.28
N PHE A 300 30.36 7.27 -1.36
CA PHE A 300 30.22 6.53 -2.62
C PHE A 300 29.17 7.26 -3.47
N PHE A 301 29.61 7.89 -4.55
CA PHE A 301 28.76 8.60 -5.51
C PHE A 301 28.44 7.64 -6.66
N CYS A 302 27.15 7.35 -6.85
CA CYS A 302 26.62 6.42 -7.84
C CYS A 302 26.47 7.10 -9.22
N CYS A 303 27.59 7.49 -9.82
CA CYS A 303 27.69 7.83 -11.25
C CYS A 303 29.14 7.66 -11.68
N GLY A 304 29.36 6.77 -12.64
CA GLY A 304 30.68 6.46 -13.18
C GLY A 304 31.42 7.71 -13.65
N SER A 305 32.70 7.78 -13.32
CA SER A 305 33.60 8.78 -13.89
C SER A 305 33.75 8.49 -15.38
N ALA A 306 33.24 9.39 -16.20
CA ALA A 306 33.68 9.54 -17.58
C ALA A 306 35.17 9.92 -17.54
N ASN A 307 36.02 8.98 -17.92
CA ASN A 307 37.36 9.17 -18.49
C ASN A 307 37.94 7.78 -18.67
N ASP A 308 37.66 7.18 -19.82
CA ASP A 308 38.49 6.16 -20.47
C ASP A 308 37.93 6.00 -21.90
N LEU A 309 38.27 6.97 -22.74
CA LEU A 309 38.32 6.82 -24.19
C LEU A 309 39.69 7.32 -24.62
N ASP A 310 40.65 6.38 -24.64
CA ASP A 310 41.80 6.32 -25.56
C ASP A 310 42.28 4.86 -25.63
#